data_AF-A0A7Y3ESY8-F1
#
_entry.id   AF-A0A7Y3ESY8-F1
#
_cell.length_a   1.000
_cell.length_b   1.000
_cell.length_c   1.000
_cell.angle_alpha   90.00
_cell.angle_beta   90.00
_cell.angle_gamma   90.00
#
_symmetry.space_group_name_H-M   'P 1'
#
loop_
_entity.id
_entity.type
_entity.pdbx_description
1 polymer ?
#
loop_
_entity_poly.entity_id
_entity_poly.type
_entity_poly.pdbx_seq_one_letter_code
_entity_poly.pdbx_strand_id
1 'polypeptide(L)'
;MSTRRRATAAMPSPTTRRLVPVVAVLMVAALLLTGSTPAQASTCSTGTLGGIEMGGLTDNLFVFADGNKDLNWQGASKGFVGDVVVNGDLAKERTSGKVPYAGTIYTNDSDLGKWQDIVDQNEGQATAVFDADAVVDCAVSSLHAALAQIGLLTATSGFEDRSSKSLDGLDMSGDGPNTYVINVTDDLKVSKPITITGDEGDVFVLRWDTDGDPSNGYQGQVKFQSGGAIIPAGGLTPSSFIHAAGDINASGGGENPPAPYPQAPRLDDGVGSLIDGAKAFSGGGFFTGYWLTTGSPKDGKTSSLSNAIFVGGWYTLSSKLSMTSGTSGVHVSAVLDDDLVG
;
A
#
# COMPACT_ATOMS: atom_id res chain seq x y z
N MET A 1 -55.80 -33.51 -58.37
CA MET A 1 -56.31 -32.12 -58.26
C MET A 1 -55.11 -31.24 -57.92
N SER A 2 -54.31 -30.64 -58.82
CA SER A 2 -54.51 -29.86 -60.06
C SER A 2 -55.48 -28.68 -59.92
N THR A 3 -54.93 -27.50 -59.64
CA THR A 3 -55.27 -26.26 -60.39
C THR A 3 -54.19 -25.18 -60.21
N ARG A 4 -53.64 -24.74 -61.34
CA ARG A 4 -52.86 -23.50 -61.55
C ARG A 4 -53.82 -22.30 -61.74
N ARG A 5 -53.33 -21.07 -61.47
CA ARG A 5 -53.51 -19.80 -62.25
C ARG A 5 -52.69 -18.70 -61.53
N ARG A 6 -51.56 -18.16 -62.05
CA ARG A 6 -51.38 -17.02 -63.00
C ARG A 6 -52.42 -15.90 -62.84
N ALA A 7 -52.13 -14.60 -62.96
CA ALA A 7 -50.95 -13.72 -63.02
C ALA A 7 -51.54 -12.31 -63.29
N THR A 8 -51.00 -11.19 -62.80
CA THR A 8 -50.84 -9.94 -63.59
C THR A 8 -50.12 -8.84 -62.82
N ALA A 9 -49.18 -8.20 -63.53
CA ALA A 9 -48.46 -6.99 -63.16
C ALA A 9 -49.16 -5.75 -63.72
N ALA A 10 -49.00 -4.59 -63.06
CA ALA A 10 -49.15 -3.27 -63.68
C ALA A 10 -48.41 -2.18 -62.87
N MET A 11 -47.36 -1.61 -63.45
CA MET A 11 -46.91 -0.21 -63.35
C MET A 11 -47.15 0.42 -64.76
N PRO A 12 -47.20 1.76 -65.01
CA PRO A 12 -46.51 2.87 -64.30
C PRO A 12 -47.27 4.25 -64.18
N SER A 13 -46.64 5.20 -63.44
CA SER A 13 -46.56 6.71 -63.50
C SER A 13 -47.68 7.59 -64.13
N PRO A 14 -47.84 8.92 -63.81
CA PRO A 14 -46.80 9.89 -63.43
C PRO A 14 -47.12 11.00 -62.38
N THR A 15 -46.04 11.54 -61.82
CA THR A 15 -45.71 12.94 -61.51
C THR A 15 -46.82 13.97 -61.23
N THR A 16 -46.81 14.58 -60.03
CA THR A 16 -46.99 16.04 -59.90
C THR A 16 -46.18 16.57 -58.72
N ARG A 17 -45.16 17.39 -59.03
CA ARG A 17 -44.39 18.19 -58.08
C ARG A 17 -45.27 19.28 -57.48
N ARG A 18 -45.21 19.47 -56.15
CA ARG A 18 -45.40 20.77 -55.52
C ARG A 18 -44.25 21.05 -54.56
N LEU A 19 -43.52 22.11 -54.88
CA LEU A 19 -42.51 22.78 -54.06
C LEU A 19 -43.21 23.53 -52.92
N VAL A 20 -42.75 23.32 -51.69
CA VAL A 20 -43.01 24.16 -50.50
C VAL A 20 -41.73 24.12 -49.66
N PRO A 21 -41.31 25.24 -49.04
CA PRO A 21 -39.92 25.67 -49.07
C PRO A 21 -39.05 25.04 -47.99
N VAL A 22 -37.77 24.92 -48.35
CA VAL A 22 -36.62 24.67 -47.49
C VAL A 22 -36.54 25.80 -46.46
N VAL A 23 -37.03 25.55 -45.24
CA VAL A 23 -36.51 26.24 -44.07
C VAL A 23 -35.21 25.54 -43.73
N ALA A 24 -34.11 26.16 -44.14
CA ALA A 24 -32.78 25.79 -43.71
C ALA A 24 -32.72 25.97 -42.18
N VAL A 25 -32.94 24.89 -41.44
CA VAL A 25 -32.45 24.81 -40.07
C VAL A 25 -30.94 24.68 -40.21
N LEU A 26 -30.28 25.83 -40.11
CA LEU A 26 -28.86 25.93 -39.87
C LEU A 26 -28.61 25.27 -38.51
N MET A 27 -28.40 23.96 -38.47
CA MET A 27 -27.71 23.35 -37.35
C MET A 27 -26.29 23.88 -37.40
N VAL A 28 -26.07 24.98 -36.68
CA VAL A 28 -24.76 25.30 -36.16
C VAL A 28 -24.39 24.11 -35.29
N ALA A 29 -23.58 23.20 -35.82
CA ALA A 29 -22.79 22.32 -35.00
C ALA A 29 -21.86 23.24 -34.20
N ALA A 30 -22.34 23.68 -33.04
CA ALA A 30 -21.45 24.14 -31.99
C ALA A 30 -20.60 22.93 -31.64
N LEU A 31 -19.39 22.89 -32.19
CA LEU A 31 -18.31 22.11 -31.63
C LEU A 31 -18.12 22.68 -30.22
N LEU A 32 -18.88 22.12 -29.27
CA LEU A 32 -18.55 22.18 -27.87
C LEU A 32 -17.21 21.44 -27.77
N LEU A 33 -16.14 22.20 -27.95
CA LEU A 33 -14.93 22.03 -27.16
C LEU A 33 -15.39 22.15 -25.71
N THR A 34 -15.97 21.07 -25.16
CA THR A 34 -15.92 20.84 -23.74
C THR A 34 -14.43 20.72 -23.47
N GLY A 35 -13.82 21.86 -23.13
CA GLY A 35 -12.57 21.84 -22.41
C GLY A 35 -12.82 20.90 -21.26
N SER A 36 -12.21 19.72 -21.32
CA SER A 36 -11.92 18.96 -20.13
C SER A 36 -11.26 19.96 -19.21
N THR A 37 -12.00 20.42 -18.20
CA THR A 37 -11.37 20.99 -17.02
C THR A 37 -10.24 20.02 -16.68
N PRO A 38 -8.96 20.45 -16.67
CA PRO A 38 -7.91 19.56 -16.24
C PRO A 38 -8.38 18.95 -14.93
N ALA A 39 -8.33 17.61 -14.86
CA ALA A 39 -8.59 16.89 -13.63
C ALA A 39 -7.90 17.67 -12.53
N GLN A 40 -8.69 18.18 -11.60
CA GLN A 40 -8.18 18.95 -10.49
C GLN A 40 -7.16 18.03 -9.85
N ALA A 41 -5.87 18.38 -9.97
CA ALA A 41 -4.80 17.61 -9.36
C ALA A 41 -5.24 17.43 -7.91
N SER A 42 -5.57 16.19 -7.53
CA SER A 42 -5.69 15.84 -6.12
C SER A 42 -4.38 16.30 -5.54
N THR A 43 -4.41 17.36 -4.73
CA THR A 43 -3.21 17.82 -4.05
C THR A 43 -2.80 16.65 -3.19
N CYS A 44 -1.71 15.99 -3.60
CA CYS A 44 -1.14 14.89 -2.85
C CYS A 44 -1.02 15.35 -1.39
N SER A 45 -1.51 14.53 -0.45
CA SER A 45 -1.41 14.86 0.96
C SER A 45 0.04 15.27 1.25
N THR A 46 0.21 16.44 1.84
CA THR A 46 1.50 16.94 2.28
C THR A 46 1.59 16.67 3.76
N GLY A 47 2.62 15.99 4.20
CA GLY A 47 2.78 15.60 5.59
C GLY A 47 4.15 14.99 5.80
N THR A 48 4.88 15.53 6.77
CA THR A 48 6.18 15.00 7.15
C THR A 48 6.10 14.16 8.42
N LEU A 49 6.94 13.13 8.48
CA LEU A 49 7.17 12.35 9.69
C LEU A 49 8.67 12.27 9.90
N GLY A 50 9.17 12.89 10.97
CA GLY A 50 10.61 13.01 11.22
C GLY A 50 11.33 13.78 10.10
N GLY A 51 10.66 14.78 9.53
CA GLY A 51 11.16 15.59 8.42
C GLY A 51 11.21 14.87 7.07
N ILE A 52 10.65 13.65 6.95
CA ILE A 52 10.52 12.92 5.68
C ILE A 52 9.13 13.15 5.11
N GLU A 53 9.03 13.53 3.84
CA GLU A 53 7.76 13.69 3.12
C GLU A 53 7.09 12.34 2.92
N MET A 54 6.16 12.01 3.82
CA MET A 54 5.44 10.74 3.82
C MET A 54 4.08 10.84 3.13
N GLY A 55 3.49 12.03 3.08
CA GLY A 55 2.36 12.40 2.22
C GLY A 55 1.33 11.30 1.95
N GLY A 56 1.17 10.89 0.69
CA GLY A 56 0.20 9.87 0.27
C GLY A 56 0.45 8.43 0.77
N LEU A 57 1.40 8.21 1.69
CA LEU A 57 1.72 6.89 2.22
C LEU A 57 1.02 6.62 3.55
N THR A 58 1.06 7.56 4.50
CA THR A 58 0.72 7.32 5.92
C THR A 58 -0.74 6.98 6.17
N ASP A 59 -1.62 7.23 5.19
CA ASP A 59 -3.04 6.88 5.26
C ASP A 59 -3.35 5.45 4.79
N ASN A 60 -2.35 4.77 4.22
CA ASN A 60 -2.52 3.48 3.57
C ASN A 60 -1.85 2.35 4.36
N LEU A 61 -2.53 1.20 4.43
CA LEU A 61 -1.91 -0.05 4.84
C LEU A 61 -0.88 -0.50 3.80
N PHE A 62 -1.24 -0.48 2.52
CA PHE A 62 -0.34 -0.89 1.44
C PHE A 62 -0.29 0.09 0.27
N VAL A 63 0.89 0.24 -0.31
CA VAL A 63 1.11 0.93 -1.59
C VAL A 63 1.96 0.03 -2.49
N PHE A 64 1.39 -0.44 -3.60
CA PHE A 64 2.05 -1.29 -4.58
C PHE A 64 2.30 -0.50 -5.87
N ALA A 65 3.51 0.01 -6.05
CA ALA A 65 3.84 0.94 -7.14
C ALA A 65 4.15 0.26 -8.50
N ASP A 66 4.49 -1.04 -8.49
CA ASP A 66 4.86 -1.81 -9.69
C ASP A 66 4.10 -3.15 -9.79
N GLY A 67 4.65 -4.25 -9.28
CA GLY A 67 4.00 -5.57 -9.37
C GLY A 67 3.88 -6.16 -10.78
N ASN A 68 4.56 -5.62 -11.80
CA ASN A 68 4.40 -6.02 -13.21
C ASN A 68 4.77 -7.45 -13.59
N LYS A 69 5.39 -8.22 -12.69
CA LYS A 69 5.68 -9.65 -12.90
C LYS A 69 4.64 -10.53 -12.21
N ASP A 70 4.27 -10.23 -10.97
CA ASP A 70 3.28 -10.97 -10.16
C ASP A 70 3.02 -10.20 -8.87
N LEU A 71 1.78 -9.77 -8.65
CA LEU A 71 1.32 -9.13 -7.43
C LEU A 71 0.28 -10.02 -6.76
N ASN A 72 0.73 -10.87 -5.84
CA ASN A 72 -0.10 -11.94 -5.30
C ASN A 72 -0.52 -11.67 -3.86
N TRP A 73 -1.84 -11.59 -3.64
CA TRP A 73 -2.47 -11.46 -2.32
C TRP A 73 -3.41 -12.64 -2.08
N GLN A 74 -2.97 -13.59 -1.26
CA GLN A 74 -3.69 -14.85 -1.05
C GLN A 74 -4.37 -14.94 0.31
N GLY A 75 -5.41 -15.77 0.35
CA GLY A 75 -6.15 -16.14 1.55
C GLY A 75 -5.37 -17.02 2.54
N ALA A 76 -6.11 -17.52 3.53
CA ALA A 76 -5.55 -18.08 4.78
C ALA A 76 -4.76 -17.05 5.62
N SER A 77 -5.06 -15.76 5.43
CA SER A 77 -4.66 -14.65 6.29
C SER A 77 -5.47 -14.60 7.58
N LYS A 78 -5.04 -13.78 8.55
CA LYS A 78 -5.87 -13.41 9.70
C LYS A 78 -6.78 -12.23 9.40
N GLY A 79 -6.48 -11.48 8.35
CA GLY A 79 -7.25 -10.34 7.85
C GLY A 79 -6.38 -9.10 7.69
N PHE A 80 -6.94 -8.09 7.04
CA PHE A 80 -6.27 -6.82 6.77
C PHE A 80 -7.23 -5.66 7.02
N VAL A 81 -6.76 -4.60 7.68
CA VAL A 81 -7.52 -3.37 7.92
C VAL A 81 -6.70 -2.18 7.46
N GLY A 82 -7.27 -1.39 6.56
CA GLY A 82 -6.68 -0.15 6.04
C GLY A 82 -6.70 -0.09 4.51
N ASP A 83 -6.43 1.09 3.98
CA ASP A 83 -6.53 1.35 2.55
C ASP A 83 -5.33 0.78 1.78
N VAL A 84 -5.58 0.40 0.52
CA VAL A 84 -4.59 -0.18 -0.39
C VAL A 84 -4.57 0.63 -1.67
N VAL A 85 -3.40 1.10 -2.05
CA VAL A 85 -3.18 1.73 -3.35
C VAL A 85 -2.37 0.77 -4.22
N VAL A 86 -2.84 0.52 -5.44
CA VAL A 86 -2.15 -0.32 -6.42
C VAL A 86 -2.05 0.42 -7.75
N ASN A 87 -0.88 0.37 -8.37
CA ASN A 87 -0.71 0.79 -9.75
C ASN A 87 -1.21 -0.32 -10.70
N GLY A 88 -2.52 -0.37 -10.91
CA GLY A 88 -3.21 -1.38 -11.71
C GLY A 88 -2.75 -1.43 -13.18
N ASP A 89 -2.34 -0.29 -13.75
CA ASP A 89 -1.81 -0.25 -15.12
C ASP A 89 -0.57 -1.13 -15.32
N LEU A 90 0.20 -1.34 -14.24
CA LEU A 90 1.40 -2.18 -14.25
C LEU A 90 1.15 -3.55 -13.62
N ALA A 91 0.37 -3.60 -12.56
CA ALA A 91 0.26 -4.75 -11.69
C ALA A 91 -0.27 -6.00 -12.43
N LYS A 92 0.18 -7.16 -11.95
CA LYS A 92 -0.38 -8.46 -12.34
C LYS A 92 -1.02 -9.10 -11.15
N GLU A 93 -2.20 -8.61 -10.81
CA GLU A 93 -2.95 -9.02 -9.63
C GLU A 93 -3.31 -10.48 -9.71
N ARG A 94 -3.01 -11.17 -8.62
CA ARG A 94 -3.41 -12.54 -8.39
C ARG A 94 -3.93 -12.69 -6.98
N THR A 95 -5.00 -13.47 -6.85
CA THR A 95 -5.53 -13.88 -5.55
C THR A 95 -5.94 -15.34 -5.60
N SER A 96 -6.13 -15.92 -4.42
CA SER A 96 -6.69 -17.26 -4.24
C SER A 96 -7.19 -17.44 -2.82
N GLY A 97 -8.34 -18.08 -2.66
CA GLY A 97 -8.96 -18.31 -1.34
C GLY A 97 -9.60 -17.05 -0.76
N LYS A 98 -10.10 -17.16 0.48
CA LYS A 98 -10.76 -16.04 1.16
C LYS A 98 -9.74 -15.13 1.86
N VAL A 99 -9.82 -13.82 1.58
CA VAL A 99 -9.02 -12.78 2.23
C VAL A 99 -9.95 -11.88 3.04
N PRO A 100 -10.07 -12.02 4.38
CA PRO A 100 -10.80 -11.04 5.18
C PRO A 100 -10.15 -9.66 5.06
N TYR A 101 -10.93 -8.66 4.70
CA TYR A 101 -10.43 -7.32 4.41
C TYR A 101 -11.48 -6.25 4.74
N ALA A 102 -11.04 -5.14 5.32
CA ALA A 102 -11.83 -3.92 5.45
C ALA A 102 -10.98 -2.70 5.05
N GLY A 103 -11.55 -1.83 4.23
CA GLY A 103 -10.87 -0.67 3.64
C GLY A 103 -11.23 -0.46 2.17
N THR A 104 -10.50 0.44 1.53
CA THR A 104 -10.68 0.78 0.11
C THR A 104 -9.45 0.37 -0.69
N ILE A 105 -9.67 -0.30 -1.83
CA ILE A 105 -8.62 -0.53 -2.83
C ILE A 105 -8.74 0.53 -3.92
N TYR A 106 -7.71 1.38 -4.06
CA TYR A 106 -7.58 2.37 -5.12
C TYR A 106 -6.69 1.83 -6.24
N THR A 107 -7.15 1.94 -7.48
CA THR A 107 -6.41 1.57 -8.68
C THR A 107 -6.58 2.62 -9.77
N ASN A 108 -5.54 2.87 -10.56
CA ASN A 108 -5.58 3.71 -11.76
C ASN A 108 -6.08 2.94 -13.00
N ASP A 109 -6.28 1.63 -12.90
CA ASP A 109 -6.96 0.86 -13.94
C ASP A 109 -8.49 0.97 -13.78
N SER A 110 -9.19 0.63 -14.85
CA SER A 110 -10.64 0.56 -14.96
C SER A 110 -11.28 -0.64 -14.23
N ASP A 111 -10.47 -1.61 -13.79
CA ASP A 111 -10.88 -2.73 -12.95
C ASP A 111 -9.79 -3.16 -11.94
N LEU A 112 -10.11 -4.10 -11.04
CA LEU A 112 -9.17 -4.66 -10.05
C LEU A 112 -8.63 -6.05 -10.44
N GLY A 113 -8.86 -6.47 -11.68
CA GLY A 113 -8.51 -7.78 -12.20
C GLY A 113 -8.96 -8.89 -11.26
N LYS A 114 -7.99 -9.66 -10.75
CA LYS A 114 -8.27 -10.77 -9.81
C LYS A 114 -8.60 -10.29 -8.40
N TRP A 115 -8.23 -9.08 -8.01
CA TRP A 115 -8.50 -8.56 -6.67
C TRP A 115 -9.94 -8.10 -6.48
N GLN A 116 -10.76 -8.01 -7.54
CA GLN A 116 -12.20 -7.83 -7.40
C GLN A 116 -12.83 -8.90 -6.49
N ASP A 117 -12.32 -10.14 -6.55
CA ASP A 117 -12.76 -11.24 -5.68
C ASP A 117 -12.59 -10.90 -4.18
N ILE A 118 -11.59 -10.09 -3.81
CA ILE A 118 -11.37 -9.68 -2.42
C ILE A 118 -12.49 -8.73 -1.98
N VAL A 119 -12.86 -7.77 -2.81
CA VAL A 119 -13.93 -6.80 -2.50
C VAL A 119 -15.27 -7.52 -2.37
N ASP A 120 -15.60 -8.37 -3.35
CA ASP A 120 -16.87 -9.12 -3.37
C ASP A 120 -17.03 -10.07 -2.17
N GLN A 121 -15.93 -10.63 -1.66
CA GLN A 121 -15.94 -11.52 -0.48
C GLN A 121 -16.14 -10.79 0.86
N ASN A 122 -16.06 -9.46 0.86
CA ASN A 122 -16.06 -8.60 2.03
C ASN A 122 -17.12 -7.48 1.89
N GLU A 123 -18.28 -7.83 1.33
CA GLU A 123 -19.42 -6.93 1.18
C GLU A 123 -19.77 -6.23 2.51
N GLY A 124 -19.89 -4.91 2.47
CA GLY A 124 -20.21 -4.08 3.64
C GLY A 124 -19.00 -3.59 4.44
N GLN A 125 -17.78 -4.06 4.14
CA GLN A 125 -16.55 -3.59 4.79
C GLN A 125 -15.40 -3.27 3.82
N ALA A 126 -15.42 -3.80 2.59
CA ALA A 126 -14.46 -3.48 1.53
C ALA A 126 -15.10 -2.69 0.39
N THR A 127 -14.36 -1.75 -0.18
CA THR A 127 -14.77 -1.02 -1.40
C THR A 127 -13.62 -0.89 -2.39
N ALA A 128 -13.92 -0.45 -3.62
CA ALA A 128 -12.96 -0.21 -4.67
C ALA A 128 -13.20 1.17 -5.30
N VAL A 129 -12.12 1.83 -5.70
CA VAL A 129 -12.13 3.06 -6.51
C VAL A 129 -11.24 2.83 -7.73
N PHE A 130 -11.85 2.87 -8.91
CA PHE A 130 -11.19 2.71 -10.21
C PHE A 130 -10.83 4.07 -10.80
N ASP A 131 -9.98 4.08 -11.83
CA ASP A 131 -9.52 5.30 -12.51
C ASP A 131 -8.99 6.36 -11.51
N ALA A 132 -8.35 5.90 -10.43
CA ALA A 132 -7.89 6.71 -9.30
C ALA A 132 -6.49 7.30 -9.54
N ASP A 133 -6.20 7.75 -10.77
CA ASP A 133 -4.86 8.20 -11.22
C ASP A 133 -4.17 9.12 -10.20
N ALA A 134 -4.87 10.15 -9.73
CA ALA A 134 -4.28 11.15 -8.86
C ALA A 134 -3.91 10.59 -7.46
N VAL A 135 -4.62 9.57 -6.96
CA VAL A 135 -4.30 8.89 -5.69
C VAL A 135 -3.09 7.99 -5.89
N VAL A 136 -3.07 7.21 -6.98
CA VAL A 136 -1.95 6.32 -7.31
C VAL A 136 -0.68 7.12 -7.58
N ASP A 137 -0.72 8.15 -8.42
CA ASP A 137 0.42 9.02 -8.74
C ASP A 137 0.97 9.70 -7.48
N CYS A 138 0.09 10.16 -6.59
CA CYS A 138 0.48 10.72 -5.30
C CYS A 138 1.24 9.69 -4.47
N ALA A 139 0.65 8.52 -4.21
CA ALA A 139 1.28 7.51 -3.37
C ALA A 139 2.60 6.99 -3.96
N VAL A 140 2.67 6.76 -5.28
CA VAL A 140 3.89 6.30 -5.97
C VAL A 140 4.98 7.36 -5.93
N SER A 141 4.65 8.63 -6.20
CA SER A 141 5.64 9.71 -6.14
C SER A 141 6.12 9.98 -4.71
N SER A 142 5.24 9.91 -3.70
CA SER A 142 5.60 9.98 -2.29
C SER A 142 6.54 8.83 -1.89
N LEU A 143 6.29 7.59 -2.34
CA LEU A 143 7.18 6.46 -2.08
C LEU A 143 8.59 6.69 -2.63
N HIS A 144 8.69 7.16 -3.89
CA HIS A 144 9.97 7.49 -4.49
C HIS A 144 10.68 8.64 -3.76
N ALA A 145 9.95 9.70 -3.42
CA ALA A 145 10.49 10.86 -2.71
C ALA A 145 11.00 10.47 -1.32
N ALA A 146 10.22 9.75 -0.53
CA ALA A 146 10.58 9.29 0.81
C ALA A 146 11.83 8.39 0.79
N LEU A 147 11.88 7.39 -0.11
CA LEU A 147 13.07 6.54 -0.26
C LEU A 147 14.32 7.35 -0.64
N ALA A 148 14.19 8.36 -1.51
CA ALA A 148 15.29 9.23 -1.89
C ALA A 148 15.75 10.12 -0.71
N GLN A 149 14.81 10.68 0.05
CA GLN A 149 15.13 11.49 1.25
C GLN A 149 15.83 10.64 2.31
N ILE A 150 15.31 9.45 2.63
CA ILE A 150 15.90 8.52 3.61
C ILE A 150 17.34 8.14 3.22
N GLY A 151 17.59 7.92 1.92
CA GLY A 151 18.93 7.61 1.41
C GLY A 151 19.95 8.74 1.59
N LEU A 152 19.48 9.99 1.71
CA LEU A 152 20.33 11.18 1.88
C LEU A 152 20.54 11.58 3.34
N LEU A 153 19.79 11.01 4.28
CA LEU A 153 19.93 11.35 5.70
C LEU A 153 21.28 10.88 6.25
N THR A 154 21.94 11.73 7.03
CA THR A 154 23.11 11.33 7.80
C THR A 154 22.66 10.45 8.97
N ALA A 155 23.35 9.32 9.20
CA ALA A 155 23.08 8.52 10.39
C ALA A 155 23.32 9.35 11.66
N THR A 156 22.49 9.16 12.68
CA THR A 156 22.72 9.79 13.98
C THR A 156 24.05 9.28 14.56
N SER A 157 24.84 10.17 15.15
CA SER A 157 26.15 9.84 15.71
C SER A 157 26.07 8.62 16.63
N GLY A 158 26.84 7.56 16.34
CA GLY A 158 26.84 6.30 17.10
C GLY A 158 25.88 5.22 16.57
N PHE A 159 25.14 5.51 15.49
CA PHE A 159 24.20 4.61 14.83
C PHE A 159 24.56 4.35 13.35
N GLU A 160 25.81 4.56 12.96
CA GLU A 160 26.31 4.40 11.59
C GLU A 160 26.40 2.92 11.16
N ASP A 161 26.50 2.00 12.12
CA ASP A 161 26.63 0.55 11.91
C ASP A 161 26.12 -0.19 13.17
N ARG A 162 24.91 -0.75 13.09
CA ARG A 162 24.27 -1.49 14.18
C ARG A 162 23.83 -2.87 13.71
N SER A 163 23.88 -3.84 14.60
CA SER A 163 23.15 -5.09 14.41
C SER A 163 21.71 -4.96 14.92
N SER A 164 20.77 -5.74 14.36
CA SER A 164 19.39 -5.72 14.85
C SER A 164 19.27 -6.05 16.34
N LYS A 165 20.08 -6.99 16.85
CA LYS A 165 20.17 -7.32 18.28
C LYS A 165 20.59 -6.14 19.14
N SER A 166 21.44 -5.26 18.64
CA SER A 166 21.93 -4.10 19.39
C SER A 166 20.89 -2.98 19.53
N LEU A 167 19.73 -3.14 18.91
CA LEU A 167 18.59 -2.23 19.04
C LEU A 167 17.75 -2.54 20.28
N ASP A 168 17.84 -3.75 20.83
CA ASP A 168 16.98 -4.17 21.94
C ASP A 168 17.41 -3.49 23.24
N GLY A 169 16.47 -2.79 23.86
CA GLY A 169 16.69 -1.99 25.06
C GLY A 169 17.32 -0.62 24.78
N LEU A 170 17.33 -0.14 23.53
CA LEU A 170 17.65 1.26 23.26
C LEU A 170 16.65 2.17 23.96
N ASP A 171 17.16 3.21 24.62
CA ASP A 171 16.36 4.22 25.32
C ASP A 171 16.89 5.59 24.93
N MET A 172 16.06 6.35 24.21
CA MET A 172 16.35 7.68 23.71
C MET A 172 15.51 8.76 24.41
N SER A 173 14.89 8.43 25.55
CA SER A 173 14.03 9.35 26.27
C SER A 173 14.82 10.50 26.93
N GLY A 174 14.19 11.66 27.07
CA GLY A 174 14.66 12.78 27.88
C GLY A 174 15.12 14.02 27.11
N ASP A 175 15.05 14.00 25.77
CA ASP A 175 15.47 15.10 24.90
C ASP A 175 14.30 15.73 24.11
N GLY A 176 13.06 15.29 24.35
CA GLY A 176 11.88 15.73 23.60
C GLY A 176 11.81 15.10 22.20
N PRO A 177 10.92 15.56 21.31
CA PRO A 177 10.76 14.99 19.96
C PRO A 177 12.05 15.13 19.12
N ASN A 178 12.59 14.01 18.67
CA ASN A 178 13.80 13.91 17.86
C ASN A 178 13.64 12.91 16.70
N THR A 179 14.52 13.02 15.70
CA THR A 179 14.63 12.02 14.64
C THR A 179 15.96 11.29 14.74
N TYR A 180 15.90 9.96 14.86
CA TYR A 180 17.05 9.07 14.96
C TYR A 180 17.21 8.25 13.68
N VAL A 181 18.33 8.43 12.99
CA VAL A 181 18.64 7.70 11.75
C VAL A 181 19.63 6.59 12.07
N ILE A 182 19.21 5.34 11.92
CA ILE A 182 19.95 4.16 12.33
C ILE A 182 20.23 3.27 11.12
N ASN A 183 21.50 2.97 10.89
CA ASN A 183 21.91 1.95 9.93
C ASN A 183 21.94 0.59 10.61
N VAL A 184 21.13 -0.33 10.12
CA VAL A 184 21.14 -1.74 10.52
C VAL A 184 21.82 -2.53 9.43
N THR A 185 23.08 -2.87 9.67
CA THR A 185 24.06 -3.37 8.70
C THR A 185 24.45 -4.82 8.95
N ASP A 186 24.13 -5.34 10.14
CA ASP A 186 24.38 -6.74 10.51
C ASP A 186 23.15 -7.40 11.13
N ASP A 187 23.09 -8.72 11.04
CA ASP A 187 22.05 -9.56 11.64
C ASP A 187 20.64 -9.11 11.26
N LEU A 188 20.35 -8.97 9.96
CA LEU A 188 19.04 -8.53 9.44
C LEU A 188 17.89 -9.53 9.70
N LYS A 189 18.04 -10.41 10.70
CA LYS A 189 17.07 -11.41 11.09
C LYS A 189 16.62 -11.19 12.53
N VAL A 190 15.37 -10.79 12.69
CA VAL A 190 14.74 -10.54 13.99
C VAL A 190 13.84 -11.73 14.33
N SER A 191 14.22 -12.47 15.38
CA SER A 191 13.47 -13.65 15.85
C SER A 191 12.91 -13.52 17.26
N LYS A 192 13.10 -12.36 17.89
CA LYS A 192 12.58 -12.00 19.21
C LYS A 192 12.15 -10.54 19.17
N PRO A 193 11.19 -10.12 20.02
CA PRO A 193 10.87 -8.71 20.18
C PRO A 193 12.13 -7.91 20.52
N ILE A 194 12.25 -6.75 19.89
CA ILE A 194 13.25 -5.71 20.16
C ILE A 194 12.47 -4.54 20.75
N THR A 195 12.77 -4.12 21.97
CA THR A 195 12.10 -2.95 22.57
C THR A 195 12.95 -1.70 22.35
N ILE A 196 12.34 -0.64 21.85
CA ILE A 196 12.95 0.69 21.75
C ILE A 196 12.06 1.66 22.54
N THR A 197 12.67 2.45 23.42
CA THR A 197 12.02 3.48 24.23
C THR A 197 12.42 4.86 23.73
N GLY A 198 11.47 5.77 23.67
CA GLY A 198 11.69 7.18 23.33
C GLY A 198 10.55 8.06 23.83
N ASP A 199 10.67 9.35 23.57
CA ASP A 199 9.69 10.36 23.91
C ASP A 199 8.52 10.38 22.91
N GLU A 200 7.41 11.04 23.28
CA GLU A 200 6.32 11.31 22.35
C GLU A 200 6.83 12.23 21.22
N GLY A 201 6.51 11.88 19.97
CA GLY A 201 6.97 12.61 18.79
C GLY A 201 8.36 12.20 18.28
N ASP A 202 9.07 11.30 18.96
CA ASP A 202 10.29 10.71 18.42
C ASP A 202 9.99 9.86 17.16
N VAL A 203 10.89 9.96 16.18
CA VAL A 203 10.84 9.19 14.95
C VAL A 203 12.16 8.45 14.73
N PHE A 204 12.07 7.15 14.46
CA PHE A 204 13.21 6.30 14.16
C PHE A 204 13.18 5.90 12.68
N VAL A 205 14.23 6.29 11.95
CA VAL A 205 14.45 5.90 10.56
C VAL A 205 15.48 4.77 10.53
N LEU A 206 15.03 3.54 10.32
CA LEU A 206 15.88 2.35 10.27
C LEU A 206 16.17 1.96 8.82
N ARG A 207 17.44 2.04 8.42
CA ARG A 207 17.91 1.60 7.11
C ARG A 207 18.55 0.23 7.22
N TRP A 208 17.89 -0.77 6.67
CA TRP A 208 18.32 -2.16 6.74
C TRP A 208 19.11 -2.51 5.47
N ASP A 209 20.43 -2.56 5.61
CA ASP A 209 21.33 -2.63 4.47
C ASP A 209 22.65 -3.26 4.85
N THR A 210 22.95 -4.47 4.35
CA THR A 210 24.15 -5.21 4.76
C THR A 210 25.48 -4.53 4.42
N ASP A 211 25.50 -3.56 3.50
CA ASP A 211 26.71 -2.80 3.19
C ASP A 211 26.64 -1.31 3.57
N GLY A 212 25.51 -0.87 4.12
CA GLY A 212 25.31 0.50 4.60
C GLY A 212 25.28 1.57 3.49
N ASP A 213 25.14 1.17 2.23
CA ASP A 213 25.07 2.07 1.07
C ASP A 213 23.68 2.06 0.41
N PRO A 214 22.78 2.98 0.80
CA PRO A 214 21.41 3.00 0.29
C PRO A 214 21.34 3.28 -1.22
N SER A 215 22.41 3.77 -1.86
CA SER A 215 22.42 4.09 -3.29
C SER A 215 22.29 2.87 -4.20
N ASN A 216 22.55 1.67 -3.66
CA ASN A 216 22.46 0.41 -4.39
C ASN A 216 21.11 -0.32 -4.20
N GLY A 217 20.14 0.31 -3.51
CA GLY A 217 18.81 -0.24 -3.27
C GLY A 217 18.69 -1.15 -2.03
N TYR A 218 19.51 -0.92 -1.00
CA TYR A 218 19.48 -1.62 0.29
C TYR A 218 19.76 -3.13 0.18
N GLN A 219 21.01 -3.53 0.38
CA GLN A 219 21.42 -4.93 0.26
C GLN A 219 20.93 -5.82 1.40
N GLY A 220 20.80 -7.10 1.07
CA GLY A 220 20.41 -8.15 2.00
C GLY A 220 18.90 -8.37 2.05
N GLN A 221 18.52 -9.37 2.85
CA GLN A 221 17.13 -9.70 3.11
C GLN A 221 16.85 -9.49 4.59
N VAL A 222 15.89 -8.62 4.89
CA VAL A 222 15.39 -8.42 6.24
C VAL A 222 14.36 -9.50 6.53
N LYS A 223 14.51 -10.20 7.66
CA LYS A 223 13.61 -11.28 8.03
C LYS A 223 13.10 -11.17 9.46
N PHE A 224 11.80 -10.95 9.61
CA PHE A 224 11.11 -11.03 10.88
C PHE A 224 10.41 -12.39 11.01
N GLN A 225 10.51 -13.04 12.17
CA GLN A 225 9.93 -14.37 12.37
C GLN A 225 9.77 -14.69 13.86
N SER A 226 8.99 -15.73 14.17
CA SER A 226 8.95 -16.30 15.53
C SER A 226 8.59 -15.30 16.65
N GLY A 227 7.72 -14.33 16.37
CA GLY A 227 7.36 -13.24 17.28
C GLY A 227 8.33 -12.05 17.25
N GLY A 228 9.31 -12.07 16.34
CA GLY A 228 10.20 -10.95 16.08
C GLY A 228 9.43 -9.71 15.65
N ALA A 229 9.75 -8.57 16.26
CA ALA A 229 9.05 -7.30 16.13
C ALA A 229 9.95 -6.16 16.65
N ILE A 230 9.72 -4.92 16.19
CA ILE A 230 10.12 -3.73 16.94
C ILE A 230 8.94 -3.31 17.81
N ILE A 231 9.14 -3.20 19.13
CA ILE A 231 8.10 -2.87 20.10
C ILE A 231 8.34 -1.46 20.61
N PRO A 232 7.45 -0.51 20.29
CA PRO A 232 7.49 0.82 20.89
C PRO A 232 7.29 0.73 22.40
N ALA A 233 8.06 1.53 23.14
CA ALA A 233 7.90 1.79 24.56
C ALA A 233 8.08 3.29 24.85
N GLY A 234 7.73 3.72 26.06
CA GLY A 234 7.74 5.15 26.41
C GLY A 234 6.57 5.89 25.76
N GLY A 235 6.86 7.01 25.08
CA GLY A 235 5.90 7.77 24.30
C GLY A 235 5.75 7.30 22.85
N LEU A 236 6.49 6.28 22.44
CA LEU A 236 6.46 5.77 21.06
C LEU A 236 5.19 4.99 20.76
N THR A 237 4.79 5.02 19.50
CA THR A 237 3.74 4.17 18.92
C THR A 237 4.31 3.39 17.73
N PRO A 238 3.56 2.44 17.13
CA PRO A 238 4.02 1.80 15.91
C PRO A 238 4.37 2.79 14.79
N SER A 239 3.66 3.92 14.70
CA SER A 239 3.89 4.94 13.69
C SER A 239 5.17 5.77 13.90
N SER A 240 5.86 5.63 15.05
CA SER A 240 7.16 6.27 15.30
C SER A 240 8.31 5.68 14.47
N PHE A 241 8.08 4.63 13.67
CA PHE A 241 9.14 3.93 12.95
C PHE A 241 8.95 3.99 11.44
N ILE A 242 9.99 4.42 10.74
CA ILE A 242 10.13 4.36 9.28
C ILE A 242 11.26 3.38 8.95
N HIS A 243 11.00 2.41 8.09
CA HIS A 243 11.95 1.39 7.68
C HIS A 243 12.23 1.51 6.19
N ALA A 244 13.50 1.46 5.80
CA ALA A 244 13.91 1.30 4.41
C ALA A 244 14.70 -0.01 4.23
N ALA A 245 14.33 -0.81 3.23
CA ALA A 245 14.96 -2.11 2.96
C ALA A 245 14.83 -2.51 1.49
N GLY A 246 15.67 -3.43 1.02
CA GLY A 246 15.57 -3.98 -0.33
C GLY A 246 14.56 -5.11 -0.38
N ASP A 247 14.95 -6.27 0.13
CA ASP A 247 14.10 -7.46 0.24
C ASP A 247 13.64 -7.68 1.70
N ILE A 248 12.38 -8.10 1.87
CA ILE A 248 11.80 -8.50 3.15
C ILE A 248 11.24 -9.93 3.07
N ASN A 249 11.29 -10.64 4.19
CA ASN A 249 10.80 -12.01 4.32
C ASN A 249 10.20 -12.23 5.71
N ALA A 250 9.25 -13.16 5.80
CA ALA A 250 8.64 -13.55 7.05
C ALA A 250 8.45 -15.06 7.15
N SER A 251 8.44 -15.57 8.37
CA SER A 251 7.98 -16.93 8.65
C SER A 251 7.30 -17.03 10.01
N GLY A 252 6.45 -18.05 10.16
CA GLY A 252 5.60 -18.23 11.33
C GLY A 252 6.31 -18.63 12.63
N GLY A 253 5.49 -18.94 13.64
CA GLY A 253 5.90 -19.37 14.98
C GLY A 253 5.98 -18.22 15.99
N GLY A 254 6.37 -18.57 17.21
CA GLY A 254 6.50 -17.62 18.32
C GLY A 254 5.16 -17.13 18.87
N GLU A 255 5.23 -16.09 19.69
CA GLU A 255 4.09 -15.45 20.33
C GLU A 255 3.90 -14.04 19.77
N ASN A 256 2.68 -13.49 19.89
CA ASN A 256 2.46 -12.09 19.57
C ASN A 256 3.20 -11.22 20.60
N PRO A 257 3.69 -10.03 20.22
CA PRO A 257 4.02 -9.00 21.18
C PRO A 257 2.85 -8.76 22.15
N PRO A 258 3.13 -8.46 23.44
CA PRO A 258 2.07 -8.25 24.41
C PRO A 258 1.26 -6.97 24.12
N ALA A 259 0.01 -6.93 24.61
CA ALA A 259 -0.80 -5.72 24.61
C ALA A 259 -0.06 -4.57 25.35
N PRO A 260 -0.25 -3.30 24.95
CA PRO A 260 -1.29 -2.77 24.07
C PRO A 260 -1.03 -2.91 22.56
N TYR A 261 0.08 -3.56 22.16
CA TYR A 261 0.38 -3.80 20.74
C TYR A 261 -0.80 -4.47 20.00
N PRO A 262 -1.09 -4.12 18.73
CA PRO A 262 -2.22 -4.70 17.99
C PRO A 262 -2.20 -6.23 17.94
N GLN A 263 -3.32 -6.84 18.34
CA GLN A 263 -3.45 -8.29 18.50
C GLN A 263 -4.22 -8.98 17.36
N ALA A 264 -4.86 -8.20 16.48
CA ALA A 264 -5.67 -8.68 15.37
C ALA A 264 -5.92 -7.54 14.36
N PRO A 265 -6.46 -7.83 13.17
CA PRO A 265 -6.93 -6.82 12.22
C PRO A 265 -8.22 -6.18 12.74
N ARG A 266 -8.05 -5.15 13.56
CA ARG A 266 -9.15 -4.40 14.17
C ARG A 266 -9.21 -3.01 13.57
N LEU A 267 -10.41 -2.44 13.51
CA LEU A 267 -10.65 -1.03 13.17
C LEU A 267 -9.95 -0.11 14.20
N ASP A 268 -9.94 1.19 13.93
CA ASP A 268 -9.41 2.23 14.83
C ASP A 268 -7.97 1.92 15.31
N ASP A 269 -7.01 1.90 14.39
CA ASP A 269 -5.58 1.66 14.66
C ASP A 269 -5.29 0.34 15.43
N GLY A 270 -6.14 -0.67 15.26
CA GLY A 270 -5.97 -1.98 15.89
C GLY A 270 -6.59 -2.11 17.29
N VAL A 271 -7.30 -1.10 17.79
CA VAL A 271 -7.96 -1.16 19.11
C VAL A 271 -9.47 -1.37 19.04
N GLY A 272 -10.08 -1.15 17.88
CA GLY A 272 -11.52 -1.26 17.66
C GLY A 272 -12.05 -2.69 17.50
N SER A 273 -13.21 -2.78 16.83
CA SER A 273 -13.85 -4.07 16.56
C SER A 273 -13.02 -4.90 15.58
N LEU A 274 -13.01 -6.23 15.78
CA LEU A 274 -12.43 -7.17 14.83
C LEU A 274 -13.31 -7.17 13.57
N ILE A 275 -12.70 -7.10 12.39
CA ILE A 275 -13.44 -7.12 11.13
C ILE A 275 -14.07 -8.49 10.84
N ASP A 276 -15.06 -8.52 9.96
CA ASP A 276 -15.79 -9.74 9.66
C ASP A 276 -14.91 -10.76 8.95
N GLY A 277 -14.93 -12.00 9.45
CA GLY A 277 -14.13 -13.11 8.93
C GLY A 277 -12.66 -13.13 9.36
N ALA A 278 -12.18 -12.09 10.06
CA ALA A 278 -10.83 -12.04 10.58
C ALA A 278 -10.64 -12.90 11.84
N LYS A 279 -9.37 -13.07 12.25
CA LYS A 279 -8.95 -13.81 13.44
C LYS A 279 -7.85 -13.05 14.17
N ALA A 280 -7.63 -13.39 15.44
CA ALA A 280 -6.47 -12.93 16.16
C ALA A 280 -5.17 -13.41 15.49
N PHE A 281 -4.12 -12.59 15.61
CA PHE A 281 -2.77 -12.98 15.25
C PHE A 281 -2.32 -14.17 16.13
N SER A 282 -1.44 -15.01 15.59
CA SER A 282 -1.02 -16.25 16.25
C SER A 282 0.46 -16.54 16.04
N GLY A 283 1.30 -15.53 16.26
CA GLY A 283 2.73 -15.55 15.94
C GLY A 283 3.02 -15.29 14.45
N GLY A 284 4.28 -14.96 14.15
CA GLY A 284 4.70 -14.51 12.82
C GLY A 284 5.95 -13.63 12.88
N GLY A 285 6.23 -12.92 11.80
CA GLY A 285 7.15 -11.80 11.78
C GLY A 285 6.36 -10.50 11.76
N PHE A 286 6.55 -9.63 12.76
CA PHE A 286 5.82 -8.37 12.88
C PHE A 286 6.63 -7.21 12.31
N PHE A 287 6.14 -6.63 11.24
CA PHE A 287 6.68 -5.44 10.60
C PHE A 287 5.96 -4.23 11.20
N THR A 288 6.48 -3.75 12.33
CA THR A 288 6.01 -2.53 13.01
C THR A 288 6.46 -1.29 12.24
N GLY A 289 5.60 -0.29 12.11
CA GLY A 289 5.89 0.98 11.45
C GLY A 289 5.64 0.98 9.95
N TYR A 290 6.23 1.96 9.27
CA TYR A 290 6.08 2.18 7.85
C TYR A 290 7.28 1.58 7.10
N TRP A 291 7.03 0.51 6.35
CA TRP A 291 8.06 -0.21 5.62
C TRP A 291 8.10 0.23 4.16
N LEU A 292 9.15 0.91 3.75
CA LEU A 292 9.41 1.32 2.37
C LEU A 292 10.43 0.36 1.77
N THR A 293 10.08 -0.29 0.68
CA THR A 293 10.94 -1.31 0.07
C THR A 293 11.17 -1.10 -1.41
N THR A 294 12.41 -1.30 -1.87
CA THR A 294 12.78 -1.19 -3.28
C THR A 294 12.64 -2.50 -4.05
N GLY A 295 12.51 -3.62 -3.34
CA GLY A 295 12.77 -4.95 -3.87
C GLY A 295 14.26 -5.27 -3.88
N SER A 296 14.61 -6.57 -3.98
CA SER A 296 16.01 -7.00 -3.99
C SER A 296 16.79 -6.30 -5.11
N PRO A 297 17.93 -5.67 -4.81
CA PRO A 297 18.81 -5.05 -5.82
C PRO A 297 19.20 -5.98 -6.97
N LYS A 298 19.18 -7.30 -6.75
CA LYS A 298 19.52 -8.30 -7.74
C LYS A 298 18.50 -8.43 -8.86
N ASP A 299 17.21 -8.35 -8.56
CA ASP A 299 16.15 -8.67 -9.53
C ASP A 299 14.82 -7.90 -9.35
N GLY A 300 14.79 -6.94 -8.43
CA GLY A 300 13.65 -6.07 -8.12
C GLY A 300 12.46 -6.80 -7.52
N LYS A 301 12.70 -7.90 -6.79
CA LYS A 301 11.62 -8.73 -6.21
C LYS A 301 11.66 -8.72 -4.69
N THR A 302 10.49 -8.88 -4.09
CA THR A 302 10.36 -9.25 -2.69
C THR A 302 10.16 -10.76 -2.59
N SER A 303 10.82 -11.37 -1.62
CA SER A 303 10.64 -12.76 -1.25
C SER A 303 9.21 -13.05 -0.82
N SER A 304 8.79 -14.32 -0.93
CA SER A 304 7.44 -14.69 -0.52
C SER A 304 7.26 -14.45 0.98
N LEU A 305 6.23 -13.71 1.34
CA LEU A 305 5.86 -13.41 2.71
C LEU A 305 4.86 -14.46 3.19
N SER A 306 5.25 -15.19 4.23
CA SER A 306 4.36 -16.13 4.93
C SER A 306 4.35 -15.78 6.41
N ASN A 307 3.17 -15.59 6.99
CA ASN A 307 3.03 -15.12 8.38
C ASN A 307 3.72 -13.76 8.65
N ALA A 308 3.77 -12.87 7.64
CA ALA A 308 4.11 -11.48 7.86
C ALA A 308 2.92 -10.75 8.49
N ILE A 309 3.14 -9.95 9.52
CA ILE A 309 2.09 -9.18 10.19
C ILE A 309 2.52 -7.73 10.13
N PHE A 310 1.83 -6.92 9.34
CA PHE A 310 2.11 -5.49 9.21
C PHE A 310 1.32 -4.72 10.26
N VAL A 311 1.99 -3.87 11.02
CA VAL A 311 1.38 -3.00 12.03
C VAL A 311 1.87 -1.58 11.77
N GLY A 312 1.10 -0.83 10.98
CA GLY A 312 1.54 0.38 10.28
C GLY A 312 1.28 0.26 8.79
N GLY A 313 2.31 0.28 7.95
CA GLY A 313 2.13 0.18 6.50
C GLY A 313 3.30 -0.48 5.77
N TRP A 314 3.05 -0.97 4.55
CA TRP A 314 4.09 -1.47 3.66
C TRP A 314 3.92 -0.93 2.24
N TYR A 315 4.95 -0.25 1.77
CA TYR A 315 5.00 0.49 0.52
C TYR A 315 6.17 -0.06 -0.30
N THR A 316 5.93 -0.44 -1.55
CA THR A 316 6.92 -1.20 -2.31
C THR A 316 6.99 -0.87 -3.79
N LEU A 317 8.22 -0.80 -4.29
CA LEU A 317 8.58 -0.71 -5.71
C LEU A 317 8.80 -2.09 -6.35
N SER A 318 8.57 -3.18 -5.61
CA SER A 318 8.87 -4.52 -6.10
C SER A 318 8.04 -4.91 -7.32
N SER A 319 8.74 -5.37 -8.36
CA SER A 319 8.13 -5.92 -9.58
C SER A 319 7.46 -7.28 -9.36
N LYS A 320 7.82 -8.00 -8.30
CA LYS A 320 7.21 -9.27 -7.90
C LYS A 320 7.13 -9.39 -6.39
N LEU A 321 5.96 -9.76 -5.87
CA LEU A 321 5.78 -10.11 -4.47
C LEU A 321 4.65 -11.10 -4.28
N SER A 322 4.64 -11.75 -3.12
CA SER A 322 3.62 -12.73 -2.80
C SER A 322 3.32 -12.75 -1.30
N MET A 323 2.15 -12.26 -0.93
CA MET A 323 1.57 -12.40 0.40
C MET A 323 0.78 -13.69 0.47
N THR A 324 1.30 -14.65 1.24
CA THR A 324 0.76 -16.01 1.36
C THR A 324 0.21 -16.27 2.77
N SER A 325 -0.20 -17.52 3.04
CA SER A 325 -0.88 -17.91 4.28
C SER A 325 -0.24 -17.32 5.55
N GLY A 326 -1.09 -16.84 6.44
CA GLY A 326 -0.70 -16.19 7.69
C GLY A 326 -0.37 -14.70 7.55
N THR A 327 -0.14 -14.20 6.33
CA THR A 327 0.11 -12.77 6.13
C THR A 327 -1.13 -11.96 6.53
N SER A 328 -0.96 -10.88 7.28
CA SER A 328 -2.05 -10.09 7.85
C SER A 328 -1.58 -8.65 8.05
N GLY A 329 -2.50 -7.72 8.29
CA GLY A 329 -2.11 -6.32 8.48
C GLY A 329 -3.15 -5.51 9.23
N VAL A 330 -2.68 -4.48 9.92
CA VAL A 330 -3.52 -3.42 10.48
C VAL A 330 -2.78 -2.11 10.30
N HIS A 331 -3.48 -1.16 9.68
CA HIS A 331 -3.00 0.20 9.57
C HIS A 331 -2.99 0.86 10.95
N VAL A 332 -1.95 1.65 11.20
CA VAL A 332 -1.83 2.51 12.38
C VAL A 332 -1.52 3.90 11.85
N SER A 333 -2.39 4.84 12.18
CA SER A 333 -2.30 6.23 11.74
C SER A 333 -1.05 6.92 12.29
N ALA A 334 -0.44 7.79 11.48
CA ALA A 334 0.70 8.59 11.89
C ALA A 334 0.25 9.79 12.71
N VAL A 335 1.10 10.23 13.63
CA VAL A 335 1.07 11.61 14.13
C VAL A 335 2.13 12.36 13.33
N LEU A 336 1.70 13.27 12.45
CA LEU A 336 2.61 13.98 11.55
C LEU A 336 3.26 15.17 12.27
N ASP A 337 4.41 15.63 11.76
CA ASP A 337 5.17 16.71 12.40
C ASP A 337 4.34 18.00 12.52
N ASP A 338 3.47 18.27 11.54
CA ASP A 338 2.57 19.44 11.54
C ASP A 338 1.53 19.39 12.68
N ASP A 339 1.19 18.20 13.18
CA ASP A 339 0.25 18.01 14.29
C ASP A 339 0.92 18.21 15.67
N LEU A 340 2.26 18.19 15.73
CA LEU A 340 3.04 18.34 16.97
C LEU A 340 3.31 19.80 17.35
N VAL A 341 3.02 20.76 16.46
CA VAL A 341 3.27 22.20 16.67
C VAL A 341 2.05 22.93 17.25
N GLY A 342 1.04 22.18 17.74
CA GLY A 342 -0.22 22.68 18.31
C GLY A 342 -0.15 23.17 19.76
#